data_AF-A0A4S4B6J6-F1
#
_entry.id   AF-A0A4S4B6J6-F1
#
_cell.length_a   1.000
_cell.length_b   1.000
_cell.length_c   1.000
_cell.angle_alpha   90.00
_cell.angle_beta   90.00
_cell.angle_gamma   90.00
#
_symmetry.space_group_name_H-M   'P 1'
#
loop_
_entity.id
_entity.type
_entity.pdbx_description
1 polymer ?
#
loop_
_entity_poly.entity_id
_entity_poly.type
_entity_poly.pdbx_seq_one_letter_code
_entity_poly.pdbx_strand_id
1 'polypeptide(L)'
;MSRTKQRLLLLSALLLSAPASAATVKLRPQGAELTRLVQEALAAISTKDLPVTLDSSSGPILSVGSSNGVAFNPDVSARVLGSGTDQRIEFNPNGPQPLTQTLRAELTRFIGLKAWTPEAAKLRLSGADLNGDGAIDLTDFALIMNNFGKTGSLPGDLNADSRVDDLDLRLFGGQYKP
;
A
#
# COMPACT_ATOMS: atom_id res chain seq x y z
N MET A 1 18.54 -0.33 -66.55
CA MET A 1 19.56 0.13 -65.55
C MET A 1 18.92 1.25 -64.74
N SER A 2 18.95 1.39 -63.42
CA SER A 2 19.50 0.66 -62.29
C SER A 2 18.95 1.34 -61.01
N ARG A 3 18.41 0.54 -60.08
CA ARG A 3 18.47 0.64 -58.60
C ARG A 3 18.05 1.92 -57.83
N THR A 4 16.95 1.74 -57.07
CA THR A 4 16.87 1.82 -55.59
C THR A 4 17.18 3.14 -54.88
N LYS A 5 16.26 3.58 -54.01
CA LYS A 5 16.50 3.79 -52.56
C LYS A 5 15.21 4.12 -51.79
N GLN A 6 14.79 3.14 -50.97
CA GLN A 6 13.91 3.29 -49.81
C GLN A 6 14.36 4.44 -48.89
N ARG A 7 13.41 5.20 -48.35
CA ARG A 7 13.62 6.01 -47.14
C ARG A 7 12.62 5.59 -46.06
N LEU A 8 13.16 4.73 -45.22
CA LEU A 8 12.88 4.40 -43.82
C LEU A 8 11.96 5.39 -43.08
N LEU A 9 10.80 4.90 -42.61
CA LEU A 9 10.06 5.50 -41.50
C LEU A 9 10.79 5.17 -40.19
N LEU A 10 11.21 6.19 -39.45
CA LEU A 10 11.65 6.06 -38.06
C LEU A 10 10.40 6.05 -37.17
N LEU A 11 10.00 4.86 -36.74
CA LEU A 11 8.99 4.68 -35.69
C LEU A 11 9.73 4.74 -34.35
N SER A 12 9.69 5.89 -33.69
CA SER A 12 10.18 6.04 -32.32
C SER A 12 9.33 5.19 -31.39
N ALA A 13 9.87 4.06 -30.94
CA ALA A 13 9.25 3.25 -29.90
C ALA A 13 9.34 4.01 -28.57
N LEU A 14 8.27 4.72 -28.22
CA LEU A 14 8.07 5.25 -26.88
C LEU A 14 7.78 4.06 -25.97
N LEU A 15 8.80 3.59 -25.23
CA LEU A 15 8.62 2.67 -24.11
C LEU A 15 7.79 3.40 -23.05
N LEU A 16 6.46 3.34 -23.15
CA LEU A 16 5.58 3.68 -22.03
C LEU A 16 5.84 2.64 -20.94
N SER A 17 6.68 2.99 -19.97
CA SER A 17 6.64 2.34 -18.67
C SER A 17 5.22 2.51 -18.13
N ALA A 18 4.48 1.41 -17.99
CA ALA A 18 3.20 1.42 -17.31
C ALA A 18 3.37 2.11 -15.94
N PRO A 19 2.45 2.98 -15.53
CA PRO A 19 2.53 3.61 -14.22
C PRO A 19 2.55 2.50 -13.16
N ALA A 20 3.48 2.58 -12.21
CA ALA A 20 3.47 1.71 -11.05
C ALA A 20 2.11 1.87 -10.32
N SER A 21 1.41 0.77 -10.06
CA SER A 21 0.19 0.80 -9.25
C SER A 21 0.53 1.35 -7.87
N ALA A 22 0.02 2.53 -7.53
CA ALA A 22 0.26 3.15 -6.23
C ALA A 22 -0.64 2.50 -5.18
N ALA A 23 -0.05 2.12 -4.04
CA ALA A 23 -0.78 1.67 -2.88
C ALA A 23 -1.20 2.87 -2.01
N THR A 24 -2.47 2.90 -1.62
CA THR A 24 -3.03 4.00 -0.84
C THR A 24 -3.44 3.51 0.55
N VAL A 25 -2.94 4.16 1.60
CA VAL A 25 -3.28 3.86 3.00
C VAL A 25 -4.27 4.91 3.54
N LYS A 26 -5.44 4.45 3.96
CA LYS A 26 -6.55 5.30 4.41
C LYS A 26 -6.47 5.61 5.91
N LEU A 27 -6.12 6.85 6.25
CA LEU A 27 -5.93 7.32 7.63
C LEU A 27 -6.29 8.80 7.74
N ARG A 28 -6.85 9.22 8.88
CA ARG A 28 -7.20 10.63 9.15
C ARG A 28 -6.34 11.24 10.26
N PRO A 29 -5.05 11.54 10.02
CA PRO A 29 -4.21 12.23 11.00
C PRO A 29 -4.74 13.63 11.30
N GLN A 30 -4.75 13.99 12.58
CA GLN A 30 -5.21 15.29 13.08
C GLN A 30 -4.03 16.24 13.28
N GLY A 31 -4.04 17.36 12.56
CA GLY A 31 -3.02 18.40 12.62
C GLY A 31 -1.86 18.20 11.64
N ALA A 32 -1.20 19.31 11.28
CA ALA A 32 -0.16 19.32 10.24
C ALA A 32 1.04 18.43 10.57
N GLU A 33 1.48 18.43 11.83
CA GLU A 33 2.66 17.67 12.24
C GLU A 33 2.43 16.15 12.17
N LEU A 34 1.28 15.67 12.67
CA LEU A 34 0.98 14.24 12.61
C LEU A 34 0.78 13.77 11.17
N THR A 35 0.16 14.60 10.31
CA THR A 35 0.05 14.33 8.88
C THR A 35 1.43 14.20 8.22
N ARG A 36 2.35 15.13 8.51
CA ARG A 36 3.73 15.09 8.01
C ARG A 36 4.44 13.80 8.45
N LEU A 37 4.34 13.45 9.72
CA LEU A 37 4.96 12.22 10.25
C LEU A 37 4.39 10.94 9.62
N VAL A 38 3.08 10.89 9.35
CA VAL A 38 2.47 9.76 8.63
C VAL A 38 3.02 9.69 7.20
N GLN A 39 3.05 10.82 6.48
CA GLN A 39 3.60 10.87 5.12
C GLN A 39 5.06 10.43 5.07
N GLU A 40 5.89 10.89 6.03
CA GLU A 40 7.29 10.47 6.14
C GLU A 40 7.45 8.99 6.47
N ALA A 41 6.59 8.46 7.34
CA ALA A 41 6.58 7.04 7.64
C ALA A 41 6.26 6.22 6.38
N LEU A 42 5.20 6.57 5.65
CA LEU A 42 4.79 5.88 4.43
C LEU A 42 5.85 6.02 3.32
N ALA A 43 6.48 7.18 3.18
CA ALA A 43 7.58 7.40 2.26
C ALA A 43 8.77 6.47 2.54
N ALA A 44 9.01 6.10 3.80
CA ALA A 44 10.11 5.21 4.17
C ALA A 44 9.92 3.74 3.74
N ILE A 45 8.68 3.32 3.46
CA ILE A 45 8.38 1.98 2.89
C ILE A 45 7.97 2.03 1.42
N SER A 46 7.92 3.24 0.85
CA SER A 46 7.58 3.49 -0.55
C SER A 46 8.77 3.21 -1.45
N THR A 47 8.51 2.68 -2.64
CA THR A 47 9.54 2.48 -3.67
C THR A 47 9.06 3.06 -5.00
N LYS A 48 9.96 3.13 -5.98
CA LYS A 48 9.57 3.54 -7.34
C LYS A 48 8.51 2.63 -7.96
N ASP A 49 8.59 1.34 -7.67
CA ASP A 49 7.71 0.32 -8.26
C ASP A 49 6.44 0.08 -7.43
N LEU A 50 6.43 0.52 -6.17
CA LEU A 50 5.24 0.58 -5.32
C LEU A 50 5.23 1.88 -4.53
N PRO A 51 4.72 2.98 -5.11
CA PRO A 51 4.49 4.21 -4.38
C PRO A 51 3.44 3.97 -3.29
N VAL A 52 3.77 4.27 -2.03
CA VAL A 52 2.82 4.20 -0.90
C VAL A 52 2.44 5.61 -0.48
N THR A 53 1.14 5.92 -0.53
CA THR A 53 0.61 7.27 -0.27
C THR A 53 -0.46 7.27 0.81
N LEU A 54 -0.69 8.44 1.40
CA LEU A 54 -1.76 8.69 2.36
C LEU A 54 -3.03 9.14 1.62
N ASP A 55 -4.16 8.50 1.92
CA ASP A 55 -5.50 9.03 1.65
C ASP A 55 -6.17 9.42 2.96
N SER A 56 -6.41 10.72 3.11
CA SER A 56 -7.03 11.30 4.31
C SER A 56 -8.54 11.43 4.25
N SER A 57 -9.19 10.88 3.23
CA SER A 57 -10.65 10.94 3.07
C SER A 57 -11.39 10.03 4.06
N SER A 58 -10.75 8.94 4.50
CA SER A 58 -11.40 7.86 5.25
C SER A 58 -10.41 7.09 6.13
N GLY A 59 -10.91 6.09 6.88
CA GLY A 59 -10.10 5.26 7.78
C GLY A 59 -10.01 5.79 9.20
N PRO A 60 -9.19 5.17 10.07
CA PRO A 60 -9.06 5.55 11.47
C PRO A 60 -8.57 6.98 11.67
N ILE A 61 -9.04 7.64 12.72
CA ILE A 61 -8.52 8.94 13.12
C ILE A 61 -7.25 8.76 13.95
N LEU A 62 -6.19 9.48 13.60
CA LEU A 62 -4.94 9.49 14.35
C LEU A 62 -4.81 10.82 15.08
N SER A 63 -4.58 10.80 16.39
CA SER A 63 -4.42 12.04 17.18
C SER A 63 -3.37 11.90 18.27
N VAL A 64 -2.72 13.00 18.63
CA VAL A 64 -1.85 13.07 19.82
C VAL A 64 -2.68 13.56 21.01
N GLY A 65 -2.57 12.87 22.14
CA GLY A 65 -3.38 13.14 23.32
C GLY A 65 -4.77 12.49 23.27
N SER A 66 -5.55 12.73 24.32
CA SER A 66 -6.89 12.15 24.46
C SER A 66 -7.94 13.10 23.91
N SER A 67 -8.84 12.61 23.06
CA SER A 67 -10.00 13.39 22.60
C SER A 67 -11.08 13.56 23.66
N ASN A 68 -11.12 12.65 24.65
CA ASN A 68 -12.19 12.57 25.65
C ASN A 68 -11.74 13.00 27.05
N GLY A 69 -10.53 13.55 27.18
CA GLY A 69 -9.96 14.00 28.47
C GLY A 69 -9.54 12.87 29.41
N VAL A 70 -9.65 11.61 28.99
CA VAL A 70 -9.20 10.45 29.79
C VAL A 70 -7.68 10.35 29.71
N ALA A 71 -7.03 10.53 30.85
CA ALA A 71 -5.58 10.45 30.99
C ALA A 71 -5.03 9.11 30.46
N PHE A 72 -3.83 9.16 29.90
CA PHE A 72 -3.10 7.95 29.53
C PHE A 72 -2.47 7.32 30.76
N ASN A 73 -2.36 5.99 30.74
CA ASN A 73 -1.35 5.32 31.54
C ASN A 73 0.05 5.74 31.01
N PRO A 74 0.98 6.20 31.87
CA PRO A 74 2.31 6.62 31.44
C PRO A 74 3.13 5.52 30.75
N ASP A 75 2.84 4.24 31.00
CA ASP A 75 3.54 3.11 30.38
C ASP A 75 2.98 2.71 29.01
N VAL A 76 1.90 3.36 28.56
CA VAL A 76 1.23 3.06 27.29
C VAL A 76 1.54 4.15 26.27
N SER A 77 2.12 3.76 25.12
CA SER A 77 2.51 4.72 24.08
C SER A 77 1.35 5.13 23.17
N ALA A 78 0.38 4.25 22.95
CA ALA A 78 -0.82 4.53 22.16
C ALA A 78 -1.97 3.64 22.61
N ARG A 79 -3.20 4.06 22.33
CA ARG A 79 -4.39 3.23 22.50
C ARG A 79 -5.29 3.30 21.28
N VAL A 80 -6.01 2.22 21.05
CA VAL A 80 -7.00 2.10 19.98
C VAL A 80 -8.38 2.11 20.60
N LEU A 81 -9.24 2.99 20.12
CA LEU A 81 -10.62 3.17 20.58
C LEU A 81 -11.58 2.91 19.41
N GLY A 82 -12.75 2.35 19.71
CA GLY A 82 -13.77 2.07 18.70
C GLY A 82 -13.37 0.97 17.72
N SER A 83 -14.15 0.83 16.64
CA SER A 83 -13.93 -0.14 15.57
C SER A 83 -14.39 0.42 14.22
N GLY A 84 -13.94 -0.18 13.13
CA GLY A 84 -14.33 0.20 11.78
C GLY A 84 -13.99 1.67 11.45
N THR A 85 -14.95 2.39 10.87
CA THR A 85 -14.79 3.80 10.47
C THR A 85 -14.72 4.79 11.63
N ASP A 86 -15.16 4.37 12.82
CA ASP A 86 -15.12 5.17 14.05
C ASP A 86 -13.85 4.91 14.87
N GLN A 87 -12.98 4.04 14.36
CA GLN A 87 -11.73 3.72 15.03
C GLN A 87 -10.84 4.97 15.18
N ARG A 88 -10.24 5.10 16.36
CA ARG A 88 -9.29 6.16 16.70
C ARG A 88 -8.04 5.56 17.30
N ILE A 89 -6.89 6.01 16.82
CA ILE A 89 -5.57 5.71 17.39
C ILE A 89 -5.08 6.99 18.06
N GLU A 90 -5.03 6.96 19.39
CA GLU A 90 -4.55 8.08 20.18
C GLU A 90 -3.14 7.80 20.69
N PHE A 91 -2.20 8.67 20.35
CA PHE A 91 -0.81 8.60 20.77
C PHE A 91 -0.61 9.35 22.09
N ASN A 92 0.02 8.71 23.07
CA ASN A 92 0.35 9.32 24.35
C ASN A 92 1.51 10.32 24.15
N PRO A 93 1.29 11.63 24.37
CA PRO A 93 2.36 12.62 24.25
C PRO A 93 3.48 12.43 25.29
N ASN A 94 3.17 11.78 26.42
CA ASN A 94 4.10 11.50 27.51
C ASN A 94 4.39 9.99 27.63
N GLY A 95 4.20 9.23 26.54
CA GLY A 95 4.42 7.79 26.54
C GLY A 95 5.91 7.41 26.66
N PRO A 96 6.22 6.14 26.92
CA PRO A 96 7.58 5.67 27.17
C PRO A 96 8.43 5.58 25.90
N GLN A 97 7.85 5.82 24.71
CA GLN A 97 8.52 5.75 23.42
C GLN A 97 8.30 7.06 22.63
N PRO A 98 9.24 7.46 21.77
CA PRO A 98 9.05 8.60 20.87
C PRO A 98 7.85 8.42 19.94
N LEU A 99 7.11 9.51 19.67
CA LEU A 99 5.92 9.50 18.81
C LEU A 99 6.17 8.84 17.44
N THR A 100 7.33 9.10 16.82
CA THR A 100 7.68 8.53 15.51
C THR A 100 7.80 7.01 15.55
N GLN A 101 8.35 6.46 16.63
CA GLN A 101 8.48 5.02 16.82
C GLN A 101 7.13 4.37 17.09
N THR A 102 6.32 4.98 17.96
CA THR A 102 4.96 4.51 18.25
C THR A 102 4.08 4.56 17.02
N LEU A 103 4.16 5.66 16.24
CA LEU A 103 3.42 5.81 14.98
C LEU A 103 3.75 4.66 14.02
N ARG A 104 5.04 4.39 13.79
CA ARG A 104 5.45 3.27 12.92
C ARG A 104 4.95 1.92 13.45
N ALA A 105 4.99 1.69 14.76
CA ALA A 105 4.48 0.45 15.34
C ALA A 105 2.97 0.28 15.13
N GLU A 106 2.18 1.33 15.32
CA GLU A 106 0.73 1.30 15.09
C GLU A 106 0.39 1.18 13.60
N LEU A 107 1.13 1.86 12.71
CA LEU A 107 0.96 1.69 11.27
C LEU A 107 1.33 0.28 10.81
N THR A 108 2.40 -0.31 11.36
CA THR A 108 2.78 -1.71 11.08
C THR A 108 1.62 -2.65 11.40
N ARG A 109 1.01 -2.50 12.58
CA ARG A 109 -0.14 -3.29 13.02
C ARG A 109 -1.38 -3.05 12.16
N PHE A 110 -1.71 -1.79 11.91
CA PHE A 110 -2.89 -1.40 11.14
C PHE A 110 -2.84 -1.92 9.70
N ILE A 111 -1.69 -1.77 9.04
CA ILE A 111 -1.49 -2.24 7.66
C ILE A 111 -1.36 -3.79 7.63
N GLY A 112 -0.94 -4.41 8.74
CA GLY A 112 -0.68 -5.84 8.81
C GLY A 112 0.67 -6.21 8.20
N LEU A 113 1.69 -5.36 8.39
CA LEU A 113 3.06 -5.63 7.95
C LEU A 113 3.78 -6.53 8.97
N LYS A 114 4.59 -7.47 8.48
CA LYS A 114 5.49 -8.27 9.32
C LYS A 114 6.62 -7.41 9.92
N ALA A 115 7.07 -6.39 9.19
CA ALA A 115 8.06 -5.41 9.60
C ALA A 115 7.88 -4.10 8.82
N TRP A 116 8.38 -2.97 9.34
CA TRP A 116 8.34 -1.68 8.64
C TRP A 116 9.44 -1.58 7.57
N THR A 117 9.34 -2.39 6.51
CA THR A 117 10.29 -2.40 5.40
C THR A 117 9.58 -2.31 4.03
N PRO A 118 10.27 -1.81 2.99
CA PRO A 118 9.73 -1.79 1.63
C PRO A 118 9.30 -3.16 1.12
N GLU A 119 10.01 -4.23 1.47
CA GLU A 119 9.70 -5.60 1.02
C GLU A 119 8.41 -6.11 1.65
N ALA A 120 8.22 -5.87 2.95
CA ALA A 120 6.99 -6.23 3.65
C ALA A 120 5.81 -5.42 3.11
N ALA A 121 6.01 -4.14 2.81
CA ALA A 121 5.01 -3.29 2.16
C ALA A 121 4.66 -3.81 0.77
N LYS A 122 5.66 -4.21 -0.03
CA LYS A 122 5.44 -4.80 -1.35
C LYS A 122 4.59 -6.06 -1.30
N LEU A 123 4.89 -6.97 -0.38
CA LEU A 123 4.10 -8.19 -0.18
C LEU A 123 2.65 -7.84 0.19
N ARG A 124 2.46 -6.95 1.16
CA ARG A 124 1.14 -6.70 1.74
C ARG A 124 0.23 -5.78 0.94
N LEU A 125 0.79 -4.76 0.28
CA LEU A 125 0.05 -3.64 -0.30
C LEU A 125 -0.07 -3.69 -1.82
N SER A 126 0.66 -4.58 -2.49
CA SER A 126 0.56 -4.74 -3.94
C SER A 126 -0.73 -5.39 -4.42
N GLY A 127 -1.46 -6.05 -3.51
CA GLY A 127 -2.63 -6.87 -3.83
C GLY A 127 -2.30 -8.23 -4.43
N ALA A 128 -1.03 -8.57 -4.64
CA ALA A 128 -0.61 -9.82 -5.28
C ALA A 128 -0.57 -11.04 -4.33
N ASP A 129 -0.47 -10.81 -3.01
CA ASP A 129 -0.73 -11.82 -1.97
C ASP A 129 -2.26 -11.93 -1.79
N LEU A 130 -2.87 -12.81 -2.57
CA LEU A 130 -4.32 -12.92 -2.73
C LEU A 130 -4.95 -13.78 -1.63
N ASN A 131 -4.19 -14.71 -1.05
CA ASN A 131 -4.66 -15.54 0.05
C ASN A 131 -4.33 -14.95 1.44
N GLY A 132 -3.43 -13.95 1.51
CA GLY A 132 -3.06 -13.23 2.73
C GLY A 132 -2.06 -13.97 3.64
N ASP A 133 -1.31 -14.95 3.13
CA ASP A 133 -0.33 -15.71 3.92
C ASP A 133 1.04 -15.01 4.05
N GLY A 134 1.22 -13.91 3.32
CA GLY A 134 2.43 -13.11 3.33
C GLY A 134 3.55 -13.68 2.47
N ALA A 135 3.22 -14.54 1.50
CA ALA A 135 4.02 -14.89 0.33
C ALA A 135 3.28 -14.44 -0.95
N ILE A 136 3.97 -14.48 -2.09
CA ILE A 136 3.35 -14.30 -3.42
C ILE A 136 3.80 -15.49 -4.25
N ASP A 137 3.02 -16.56 -4.22
CA ASP A 137 3.45 -17.87 -4.71
C ASP A 137 2.44 -18.55 -5.64
N LEU A 138 2.60 -19.87 -5.87
CA LEU A 138 1.73 -20.64 -6.77
C LEU A 138 0.27 -20.69 -6.30
N THR A 139 0.02 -20.53 -5.01
CA THR A 139 -1.32 -20.50 -4.42
C THR A 139 -2.04 -19.23 -4.84
N ASP A 140 -1.37 -18.08 -4.81
CA ASP A 140 -1.92 -16.81 -5.32
C ASP A 140 -2.10 -16.85 -6.82
N PHE A 141 -1.12 -17.42 -7.54
CA PHE A 141 -1.22 -17.59 -8.98
C PHE A 141 -2.46 -18.42 -9.38
N ALA A 142 -2.76 -19.49 -8.63
CA ALA A 142 -3.96 -20.29 -8.86
C ALA A 142 -5.25 -19.46 -8.65
N LEU A 143 -5.27 -18.51 -7.72
CA LEU A 143 -6.40 -17.60 -7.51
C LEU A 143 -6.59 -16.65 -8.70
N ILE A 144 -5.52 -16.11 -9.29
CA ILE A 144 -5.60 -15.31 -10.53
C ILE A 144 -6.15 -16.17 -11.67
N MET A 145 -5.57 -17.36 -11.89
CA MET A 145 -5.98 -18.26 -12.96
C MET A 145 -7.45 -18.67 -12.85
N ASN A 146 -7.95 -18.86 -11.63
CA ASN A 146 -9.36 -19.18 -11.40
C ASN A 146 -10.30 -18.03 -11.81
N ASN A 147 -9.84 -16.78 -11.80
CA ASN A 147 -10.61 -15.60 -12.17
C ASN A 147 -10.27 -15.04 -13.56
N PHE A 148 -9.27 -15.59 -14.24
CA PHE A 148 -8.81 -15.09 -15.53
C PHE A 148 -9.95 -15.02 -16.58
N GLY A 149 -10.02 -13.88 -17.29
CA GLY A 149 -11.05 -13.56 -18.27
C GLY A 149 -12.40 -13.16 -17.68
N LYS A 150 -12.58 -13.20 -16.35
CA LYS A 150 -13.81 -12.73 -15.69
C LYS A 150 -13.76 -11.22 -15.47
N THR A 151 -14.94 -10.64 -15.25
CA THR A 151 -15.13 -9.20 -15.00
C THR A 151 -15.80 -8.97 -13.65
N GLY A 152 -15.55 -7.80 -13.06
CA GLY A 152 -16.03 -7.37 -11.76
C GLY A 152 -14.88 -7.17 -10.77
N SER A 153 -15.22 -6.77 -9.54
CA SER A 153 -14.24 -6.64 -8.44
C SER A 153 -13.85 -8.02 -7.92
N LEU A 154 -12.88 -8.66 -8.57
CA LEU A 154 -12.45 -10.03 -8.31
C LEU A 154 -11.04 -10.07 -7.71
N PRO A 155 -10.74 -11.05 -6.85
CA PRO A 155 -9.35 -11.35 -6.50
C PRO A 155 -8.53 -11.60 -7.77
N GLY A 156 -7.43 -10.87 -7.92
CA GLY A 156 -6.57 -10.92 -9.11
C GLY A 156 -6.76 -9.78 -10.11
N ASP A 157 -7.73 -8.89 -9.93
CA ASP A 157 -7.81 -7.60 -10.65
C ASP A 157 -6.86 -6.61 -9.95
N LEU A 158 -5.58 -6.65 -10.32
CA LEU A 158 -4.48 -5.93 -9.67
C LEU A 158 -4.34 -4.50 -10.19
N ASN A 159 -4.84 -4.20 -11.39
CA ASN A 159 -4.86 -2.85 -11.94
C ASN A 159 -6.20 -2.11 -11.68
N ALA A 160 -7.18 -2.79 -11.07
CA ALA A 160 -8.51 -2.27 -10.75
C ALA A 160 -9.32 -1.82 -11.98
N ASP A 161 -9.14 -2.48 -13.13
CA ASP A 161 -9.87 -2.17 -14.37
C ASP A 161 -11.18 -2.96 -14.53
N SER A 162 -11.58 -3.70 -13.48
CA SER A 162 -12.77 -4.55 -13.43
C SER A 162 -12.71 -5.77 -14.34
N ARG A 163 -11.52 -6.21 -14.72
CA ARG A 163 -11.25 -7.46 -15.43
C ARG A 163 -10.00 -8.10 -14.85
N VAL A 164 -9.94 -9.43 -14.90
CA VAL A 164 -8.69 -10.17 -14.63
C VAL A 164 -8.13 -10.65 -15.96
N ASP A 165 -7.03 -10.06 -16.42
CA ASP A 165 -6.42 -10.38 -17.71
C ASP A 165 -4.87 -10.38 -17.74
N ASP A 166 -4.30 -10.33 -18.94
CA ASP A 166 -2.85 -10.38 -19.17
C ASP A 166 -2.10 -9.23 -18.48
N LEU A 167 -2.74 -8.09 -18.25
CA LEU A 167 -2.14 -6.96 -17.53
C LEU A 167 -1.94 -7.33 -16.05
N ASP A 168 -2.92 -7.97 -15.43
CA ASP A 168 -2.80 -8.45 -14.04
C ASP A 168 -1.74 -9.53 -13.90
N LEU A 169 -1.65 -10.44 -14.87
CA LEU A 169 -0.60 -11.46 -14.87
C LEU A 169 0.81 -10.86 -14.96
N ARG A 170 0.98 -9.78 -15.72
CA ARG A 170 2.27 -9.08 -15.78
C ARG A 170 2.58 -8.40 -14.45
N LEU A 171 1.59 -7.78 -13.81
CA LEU A 171 1.75 -7.15 -12.49
C LEU A 171 2.07 -8.18 -11.41
N PHE A 172 1.43 -9.36 -11.45
CA PHE A 172 1.72 -10.47 -10.55
C PHE A 172 3.13 -11.03 -10.78
N GLY A 173 3.50 -11.28 -12.04
CA GLY A 173 4.80 -11.84 -12.40
C GLY A 173 6.00 -10.98 -11.98
N GLY A 174 5.83 -9.66 -11.87
CA GLY A 174 6.87 -8.75 -11.33
C GLY A 174 7.10 -8.86 -9.82
N GLN A 175 6.31 -9.70 -9.13
CA GLN A 175 6.29 -9.82 -7.67
C GLN A 175 6.39 -11.28 -7.19
N TYR A 176 5.98 -12.21 -8.05
CA TYR A 176 6.03 -13.64 -7.82
C TYR A 176 7.40 -14.11 -7.33
N LYS A 177 7.38 -14.91 -6.26
CA LYS A 177 8.54 -15.59 -5.70
C LYS A 177 8.21 -17.07 -5.52
N PRO A 178 8.77 -17.96 -6.38
CA PRO A 178 8.57 -19.40 -6.25
C PRO A 178 9.24 -20.00 -5.01
#